data_AF-A0A936I3H8-F1
#
_entry.id   AF-A0A936I3H8-F1
#
_cell.length_a   1.000
_cell.length_b   1.000
_cell.length_c   1.000
_cell.angle_alpha   90.00
_cell.angle_beta   90.00
_cell.angle_gamma   90.00
#
_symmetry.space_group_name_H-M   'P 1'
#
loop_
_entity.id
_entity.type
_entity.pdbx_description
1 polymer ?
#
loop_
_entity_poly.entity_id
_entity_poly.type
_entity_poly.pdbx_seq_one_letter_code
_entity_poly.pdbx_strand_id
1 'polypeptide(L)'
;MEHTRTIRRIAWALLLAVVALTALYHLRWLPVARGDLDPALFSRGIATPLLLWLNGYLATFFNFQYLGVMGALCLVPLIAGIFIWKRLEPWQRGGLAFVWLAVAVIGVFGGFNYRYALTLQPLFTVAGFALAWRIFEGRERSGYIAAMATVCFFSTVLAMEHRQRTWHAEPTFSSPDTKPGTLKERLDQGPQDLDGMLKANGVAPTDTVLVNNLPIWYYVTQRPGVYYWCGSDQLFLADGKPFLFRGRDEEGVLRYLVDSLHCRYIFSTEEYNGYQRAFQDFLDRRTDLLYTDAHGHTLHRVKDTFNR
;
A
#
# COMPACT_ATOMS: atom_id res chain seq x y z
N MET A 1 -24.56 39.49 -3.43
CA MET A 1 -25.27 38.64 -2.44
C MET A 1 -25.76 37.32 -3.02
N GLU A 2 -26.32 37.29 -4.23
CA GLU A 2 -26.93 36.08 -4.81
C GLU A 2 -25.92 34.96 -5.16
N HIS A 3 -24.73 35.34 -5.67
CA HIS A 3 -23.64 34.38 -5.90
C HIS A 3 -23.19 33.66 -4.63
N THR A 4 -23.11 34.35 -3.49
CA THR A 4 -22.70 33.77 -2.22
C THR A 4 -23.70 32.72 -1.72
N ARG A 5 -25.01 32.99 -1.85
CA ARG A 5 -26.06 32.01 -1.50
C ARG A 5 -25.99 30.76 -2.37
N THR A 6 -25.72 30.94 -3.67
CA THR A 6 -25.57 29.81 -4.61
C THR A 6 -24.38 28.93 -4.23
N ILE A 7 -23.23 29.54 -3.95
CA ILE A 7 -22.02 28.82 -3.51
C ILE A 7 -22.26 28.03 -2.21
N ARG A 8 -22.97 28.63 -1.23
CA ARG A 8 -23.34 27.94 0.02
C ARG A 8 -24.21 26.71 -0.24
N ARG A 9 -25.22 26.82 -1.10
CA ARG A 9 -26.10 25.69 -1.48
C ARG A 9 -25.30 24.57 -2.16
N ILE A 10 -24.40 24.92 -3.07
CA ILE A 10 -23.53 23.97 -3.75
C ILE A 10 -22.64 23.24 -2.74
N ALA A 11 -22.04 23.96 -1.78
CA ALA A 11 -21.20 23.34 -0.76
C ALA A 11 -21.97 22.33 0.11
N TRP A 12 -23.19 22.67 0.55
CA TRP A 12 -24.06 21.72 1.27
C TRP A 12 -24.47 20.52 0.41
N ALA A 13 -24.85 20.75 -0.84
CA ALA A 13 -25.21 19.67 -1.76
C ALA A 13 -24.04 18.71 -2.01
N LEU A 14 -22.82 19.23 -2.14
CA LEU A 14 -21.61 18.43 -2.31
C LEU A 14 -21.26 17.66 -1.03
N LEU A 15 -21.43 18.25 0.15
CA LEU A 15 -21.26 17.53 1.41
C LEU A 15 -22.21 16.32 1.47
N LEU A 16 -23.49 16.50 1.13
CA LEU A 16 -24.47 15.42 1.06
C LEU A 16 -24.11 14.37 -0.01
N ALA A 17 -23.64 14.80 -1.18
CA ALA A 17 -23.18 13.90 -2.22
C ALA A 17 -21.99 13.05 -1.76
N VAL A 18 -21.04 13.64 -1.02
CA VAL A 18 -19.89 12.92 -0.45
C VAL A 18 -20.34 11.90 0.60
N VAL A 19 -21.32 12.22 1.43
CA VAL A 19 -21.93 11.24 2.36
C VAL A 19 -22.49 10.04 1.60
N ALA A 20 -23.34 10.30 0.61
CA ALA A 20 -23.97 9.25 -0.19
C ALA A 20 -22.92 8.41 -0.94
N LEU A 21 -21.92 9.07 -1.53
CA LEU A 21 -20.84 8.41 -2.26
C LEU A 21 -20.00 7.52 -1.35
N THR A 22 -19.68 7.99 -0.14
CA THR A 22 -18.91 7.23 0.86
C THR A 22 -19.68 6.00 1.33
N ALA A 23 -20.98 6.14 1.57
CA ALA A 23 -21.85 5.01 1.93
C ALA A 23 -21.92 3.98 0.80
N LEU A 24 -22.19 4.40 -0.44
CA LEU A 24 -22.21 3.51 -1.61
C LEU A 24 -20.85 2.82 -1.80
N TYR A 25 -19.76 3.55 -1.63
CA TYR A 25 -18.41 3.03 -1.74
C TYR A 25 -18.16 1.86 -0.77
N HIS A 26 -18.37 2.06 0.53
CA HIS A 26 -18.07 1.04 1.55
C HIS A 26 -19.11 -0.08 1.66
N LEU A 27 -20.39 0.22 1.37
CA LEU A 27 -21.48 -0.74 1.53
C LEU A 27 -21.73 -1.57 0.27
N ARG A 28 -21.45 -1.02 -0.92
CA ARG A 28 -21.85 -1.65 -2.19
C ARG A 28 -20.70 -1.92 -3.15
N TRP A 29 -19.79 -0.97 -3.34
CA TRP A 29 -18.80 -1.07 -4.41
C TRP A 29 -17.53 -1.80 -4.01
N LEU A 30 -17.01 -1.53 -2.80
CA LEU A 30 -15.78 -2.14 -2.32
C LEU A 30 -16.07 -3.60 -1.94
N PRO A 31 -15.45 -4.59 -2.60
CA PRO A 31 -15.72 -6.00 -2.31
C PRO A 31 -15.14 -6.39 -0.96
N VAL A 32 -15.83 -7.33 -0.31
CA VAL A 32 -15.47 -7.83 1.02
C VAL A 32 -14.60 -9.10 0.93
N ALA A 33 -14.70 -9.85 -0.17
CA ALA A 33 -13.89 -11.04 -0.41
C ALA A 33 -13.13 -10.92 -1.74
N ARG A 34 -11.93 -11.48 -1.80
CA ARG A 34 -11.06 -11.43 -2.98
C ARG A 34 -11.65 -12.18 -4.18
N GLY A 35 -12.22 -13.38 -3.95
CA GLY A 35 -12.57 -14.29 -5.04
C GLY A 35 -11.36 -14.57 -5.94
N ASP A 36 -11.57 -14.46 -7.25
CA ASP A 36 -10.55 -14.66 -8.29
C ASP A 36 -9.70 -13.41 -8.60
N LEU A 37 -9.86 -12.33 -7.84
CA LEU A 37 -9.10 -11.09 -8.06
C LEU A 37 -7.63 -11.26 -7.67
N ASP A 38 -6.76 -10.55 -8.39
CA ASP A 38 -5.35 -10.42 -8.02
C ASP A 38 -5.21 -9.86 -6.58
N PRO A 39 -4.39 -10.47 -5.70
CA PRO A 39 -4.25 -10.04 -4.31
C PRO A 39 -3.73 -8.60 -4.15
N ALA A 40 -2.83 -8.16 -5.05
CA ALA A 40 -2.29 -6.82 -5.00
C ALA A 40 -3.33 -5.78 -5.46
N LEU A 41 -4.19 -6.12 -6.42
CA LEU A 41 -5.31 -5.26 -6.83
C LEU A 41 -6.42 -5.21 -5.77
N PHE A 42 -6.76 -6.34 -5.15
CA PHE A 42 -7.75 -6.40 -4.08
C PHE A 42 -7.33 -5.60 -2.86
N SER A 43 -6.09 -5.78 -2.39
CA SER A 43 -5.56 -5.03 -1.24
C SER A 43 -5.49 -3.52 -1.47
N ARG A 44 -5.37 -3.07 -2.73
CA ARG A 44 -5.43 -1.65 -3.11
C ARG A 44 -6.86 -1.11 -3.29
N GLY A 45 -7.87 -1.97 -3.16
CA GLY A 45 -9.27 -1.63 -3.40
C GLY A 45 -9.60 -1.43 -4.87
N ILE A 46 -8.85 -2.02 -5.81
CA ILE A 46 -8.99 -1.83 -7.27
C ILE A 46 -9.59 -3.09 -7.90
N ALA A 47 -10.80 -3.42 -7.48
CA ALA A 47 -11.45 -4.67 -7.87
C ALA A 47 -12.31 -4.58 -9.13
N THR A 48 -12.69 -3.37 -9.53
CA THR A 48 -13.58 -3.12 -10.69
C THR A 48 -13.05 -1.94 -11.50
N PRO A 49 -13.46 -1.78 -12.77
CA PRO A 49 -13.08 -0.62 -13.57
C PRO A 49 -13.44 0.71 -12.89
N LEU A 50 -14.60 0.78 -12.22
CA LEU A 50 -14.99 1.97 -11.44
C LEU A 50 -13.99 2.24 -10.31
N LEU A 51 -13.63 1.21 -9.54
CA LEU A 51 -12.67 1.35 -8.45
C LEU A 51 -11.24 1.64 -8.93
N LEU A 52 -10.86 1.20 -10.13
CA LEU A 52 -9.60 1.62 -10.76
C LEU A 52 -9.58 3.13 -10.99
N TRP A 53 -10.68 3.71 -11.45
CA TRP A 53 -10.78 5.16 -11.59
C TRP A 53 -10.77 5.86 -10.24
N LEU A 54 -11.57 5.40 -9.28
CA LEU A 54 -11.70 6.07 -7.97
C LEU A 54 -10.46 5.91 -7.09
N ASN A 55 -9.91 4.69 -6.96
CA ASN A 55 -8.80 4.36 -6.07
C ASN A 55 -7.43 4.34 -6.75
N GLY A 56 -7.42 4.42 -8.08
CA GLY A 56 -6.23 4.57 -8.91
C GLY A 56 -6.06 6.03 -9.35
N TYR A 57 -6.62 6.37 -10.51
CA TYR A 57 -6.36 7.66 -11.16
C TYR A 57 -6.84 8.88 -10.36
N LEU A 58 -7.95 8.73 -9.64
CA LEU A 58 -8.54 9.80 -8.82
C LEU A 58 -8.39 9.52 -7.32
N ALA A 59 -7.42 8.67 -6.94
CA ALA A 59 -7.20 8.23 -5.57
C ALA A 59 -7.11 9.39 -4.58
N THR A 60 -6.50 10.49 -5.01
CA THR A 60 -6.33 11.73 -4.25
C THR A 60 -7.63 12.32 -3.71
N PHE A 61 -8.75 12.07 -4.38
CA PHE A 61 -10.06 12.58 -3.98
C PHE A 61 -11.02 11.50 -3.47
N PHE A 62 -11.00 10.30 -4.07
CA PHE A 62 -12.05 9.30 -3.86
C PHE A 62 -11.59 8.00 -3.21
N ASN A 63 -10.33 7.89 -2.79
CA ASN A 63 -9.85 6.73 -2.05
C ASN A 63 -10.30 6.81 -0.57
N PHE A 64 -11.60 6.62 -0.36
CA PHE A 64 -12.25 6.72 0.96
C PHE A 64 -11.70 5.69 1.97
N GLN A 65 -11.18 4.57 1.47
CA GLN A 65 -10.56 3.54 2.31
C GLN A 65 -9.34 4.04 3.07
N TYR A 66 -8.51 4.89 2.47
CA TYR A 66 -7.26 5.36 3.09
C TYR A 66 -7.25 6.86 3.44
N LEU A 67 -7.91 7.69 2.64
CA LEU A 67 -7.88 9.15 2.80
C LEU A 67 -9.15 9.70 3.46
N GLY A 68 -10.19 8.89 3.60
CA GLY A 68 -11.51 9.33 4.01
C GLY A 68 -12.10 10.37 3.05
N VAL A 69 -12.98 11.23 3.55
CA VAL A 69 -13.78 12.16 2.74
C VAL A 69 -13.11 13.50 2.44
N MET A 70 -12.00 13.82 3.11
CA MET A 70 -11.41 15.17 3.02
C MET A 70 -10.88 15.51 1.63
N GLY A 71 -10.35 14.53 0.89
CA GLY A 71 -9.96 14.71 -0.50
C GLY A 71 -11.16 15.15 -1.35
N ALA A 72 -12.27 14.40 -1.31
CA ALA A 72 -13.49 14.74 -2.05
C ALA A 72 -14.06 16.11 -1.66
N LEU A 73 -14.06 16.46 -0.37
CA LEU A 73 -14.52 17.77 0.11
C LEU A 73 -13.62 18.92 -0.35
N CYS A 74 -12.32 18.67 -0.54
CA CYS A 74 -11.36 19.63 -1.07
C CYS A 74 -11.56 19.91 -2.57
N LEU A 75 -12.26 19.04 -3.31
CA LEU A 75 -12.56 19.30 -4.72
C LEU A 75 -13.34 20.61 -4.91
N VAL A 76 -14.22 20.95 -3.97
CA VAL A 76 -15.04 22.18 -4.01
C VAL A 76 -14.17 23.45 -3.99
N PRO A 77 -13.28 23.66 -3.00
CA PRO A 77 -12.41 24.83 -3.02
C PRO A 77 -11.46 24.87 -4.22
N LEU A 78 -10.97 23.72 -4.67
CA LEU A 78 -10.04 23.66 -5.79
C LEU A 78 -10.72 24.07 -7.10
N ILE A 79 -11.93 23.56 -7.37
CA ILE A 79 -12.73 23.93 -8.54
C ILE A 79 -13.19 25.39 -8.44
N ALA A 80 -13.69 25.82 -7.27
CA ALA A 80 -14.10 27.21 -7.06
C ALA A 80 -12.93 28.17 -7.30
N GLY A 81 -11.72 27.81 -6.84
CA GLY A 81 -10.48 28.54 -7.05
C GLY A 81 -10.16 28.78 -8.52
N ILE A 82 -10.47 27.83 -9.41
CA ILE A 82 -10.32 28.00 -10.87
C ILE A 82 -11.28 29.09 -11.38
N PHE A 83 -12.55 29.04 -10.98
CA PHE A 83 -13.55 30.02 -11.43
C PHE A 83 -13.27 31.44 -10.91
N ILE A 84 -12.69 31.57 -9.72
CA ILE A 84 -12.31 32.86 -9.14
C ILE A 84 -10.84 33.21 -9.35
N TRP A 85 -10.12 32.51 -10.24
CA TRP A 85 -8.67 32.61 -10.42
C TRP A 85 -8.15 34.04 -10.52
N LYS A 86 -8.84 34.89 -11.30
CA LYS A 86 -8.46 36.31 -11.50
C LYS A 86 -8.58 37.17 -10.23
N ARG A 87 -9.35 36.72 -9.24
CA ARG A 87 -9.56 37.39 -7.94
C ARG A 87 -8.61 36.88 -6.87
N LEU A 88 -7.84 35.83 -7.15
CA LEU A 88 -6.88 35.26 -6.22
C LEU A 88 -5.57 36.05 -6.23
N GLU A 89 -5.00 36.23 -5.04
CA GLU A 89 -3.66 36.81 -4.89
C GLU A 89 -2.61 35.92 -5.58
N PRO A 90 -1.45 36.47 -6.02
CA PRO A 90 -0.44 35.70 -6.74
C PRO A 90 0.00 34.41 -6.02
N TRP A 91 0.17 34.45 -4.70
CA TRP A 91 0.55 33.26 -3.92
C TRP A 91 -0.56 32.20 -3.87
N GLN A 92 -1.83 32.61 -3.83
CA GLN A 92 -2.99 31.69 -3.86
C GLN A 92 -3.08 30.98 -5.21
N ARG A 93 -2.85 31.72 -6.30
CA ARG A 93 -2.76 31.15 -7.65
C ARG A 93 -1.61 30.15 -7.75
N GLY A 94 -0.43 30.50 -7.24
CA GLY A 94 0.72 29.60 -7.18
C GLY A 94 0.41 28.31 -6.41
N GLY A 95 -0.20 28.43 -5.22
CA GLY A 95 -0.60 27.28 -4.41
C GLY A 95 -1.64 26.40 -5.11
N LEU A 96 -2.65 27.00 -5.75
CA LEU A 96 -3.68 26.26 -6.49
C LEU A 96 -3.10 25.54 -7.71
N ALA A 97 -2.22 26.20 -8.48
CA ALA A 97 -1.51 25.56 -9.59
C ALA A 97 -0.62 24.40 -9.12
N PHE A 98 0.10 24.59 -8.02
CA PHE A 98 0.92 23.54 -7.42
C PHE A 98 0.08 22.33 -7.03
N VAL A 99 -1.07 22.53 -6.37
CA VAL A 99 -1.97 21.43 -6.01
C VAL A 99 -2.47 20.68 -7.23
N TRP A 100 -2.94 21.38 -8.26
CA TRP A 100 -3.42 20.73 -9.49
C TRP A 100 -2.31 19.96 -10.22
N LEU A 101 -1.10 20.51 -10.25
CA LEU A 101 0.05 19.81 -10.82
C LEU A 101 0.41 18.56 -10.00
N ALA A 102 0.42 18.66 -8.67
CA ALA A 102 0.68 17.53 -7.79
C ALA A 102 -0.38 16.43 -7.97
N VAL A 103 -1.65 16.79 -8.01
CA VAL A 103 -2.77 15.88 -8.30
C VAL A 103 -2.58 15.21 -9.66
N ALA A 104 -2.21 15.95 -10.70
CA ALA A 104 -1.97 15.40 -12.05
C ALA A 104 -0.80 14.42 -12.06
N VAL A 105 0.33 14.77 -11.45
CA VAL A 105 1.51 13.91 -11.34
C VAL A 105 1.17 12.64 -10.55
N ILE A 106 0.47 12.77 -9.43
CA ILE A 106 0.03 11.62 -8.63
C ILE A 106 -0.95 10.76 -9.42
N GLY A 107 -1.91 11.33 -10.12
CA GLY A 107 -2.88 10.59 -10.93
C GLY A 107 -2.21 9.80 -12.08
N VAL A 108 -1.22 10.39 -12.75
CA VAL A 108 -0.53 9.76 -13.89
C VAL A 108 0.51 8.74 -13.44
N PHE A 109 1.40 9.10 -12.51
CA PHE A 109 2.56 8.29 -12.13
C PHE A 109 2.36 7.51 -10.82
N GLY A 110 1.55 8.05 -9.92
CA GLY A 110 1.35 7.54 -8.57
C GLY A 110 0.00 6.87 -8.34
N GLY A 111 -0.83 6.69 -9.38
CA GLY A 111 -2.25 6.36 -9.23
C GLY A 111 -2.52 5.17 -8.30
N PHE A 112 -1.62 4.19 -8.27
CA PHE A 112 -1.75 2.99 -7.44
C PHE A 112 -1.22 3.13 -6.00
N ASN A 113 -0.70 4.29 -5.61
CA ASN A 113 -0.02 4.50 -4.34
C ASN A 113 -0.65 5.66 -3.55
N TYR A 114 -1.62 5.31 -2.71
CA TYR A 114 -2.32 6.22 -1.80
C TYR A 114 -1.37 7.02 -0.88
N ARG A 115 -0.13 6.55 -0.66
CA ARG A 115 0.88 7.28 0.13
C ARG A 115 1.22 8.63 -0.47
N TYR A 116 1.24 8.75 -1.79
CA TYR A 116 1.47 10.05 -2.43
C TYR A 116 0.29 10.99 -2.20
N ALA A 117 -0.94 10.49 -2.28
CA ALA A 117 -2.12 11.29 -1.96
C ALA A 117 -2.17 11.72 -0.48
N LEU A 118 -1.72 10.88 0.45
CA LEU A 118 -1.60 11.24 1.87
C LEU A 118 -0.71 12.47 2.10
N THR A 119 0.29 12.71 1.25
CA THR A 119 1.16 13.90 1.36
C THR A 119 0.40 15.21 1.13
N LEU A 120 -0.70 15.19 0.38
CA LEU A 120 -1.55 16.36 0.14
C LEU A 120 -2.63 16.56 1.21
N GLN A 121 -2.85 15.57 2.09
CA GLN A 121 -3.94 15.59 3.05
C GLN A 121 -3.90 16.78 4.03
N PRO A 122 -2.74 17.19 4.59
CA PRO A 122 -2.69 18.39 5.44
C PRO A 122 -3.13 19.64 4.68
N LEU A 123 -2.71 19.77 3.41
CA LEU A 123 -3.05 20.90 2.56
C LEU A 123 -4.55 20.92 2.22
N PHE A 124 -5.13 19.76 1.90
CA PHE A 124 -6.57 19.62 1.66
C PHE A 124 -7.41 19.96 2.88
N THR A 125 -6.92 19.58 4.07
CA THR A 125 -7.56 19.89 5.33
C THR A 125 -7.59 21.40 5.56
N VAL A 126 -6.44 22.08 5.42
CA VAL A 126 -6.36 23.54 5.53
C VAL A 126 -7.25 24.22 4.48
N ALA A 127 -7.22 23.76 3.23
CA ALA A 127 -8.05 24.31 2.16
C ALA A 127 -9.56 24.17 2.43
N GLY A 128 -9.99 23.01 2.93
CA GLY A 128 -11.38 22.76 3.32
C GLY A 128 -11.85 23.71 4.44
N PHE A 129 -11.04 23.88 5.48
CA PHE A 129 -11.36 24.81 6.56
C PHE A 129 -11.33 26.28 6.13
N ALA A 130 -10.32 26.68 5.36
CA ALA A 130 -10.22 28.04 4.83
C ALA A 130 -11.44 28.39 3.96
N LEU A 131 -11.91 27.42 3.15
CA LEU A 131 -13.12 27.58 2.36
C LEU A 131 -14.35 27.74 3.24
N ALA A 132 -14.54 26.85 4.22
CA ALA A 132 -15.66 26.92 5.14
C ALA A 132 -15.69 28.28 5.85
N TRP A 133 -14.53 28.78 6.25
CA TRP A 133 -14.37 30.09 6.88
C TRP A 133 -14.76 31.25 5.97
N ARG A 134 -14.46 31.16 4.67
CA ARG A 134 -14.72 32.23 3.70
C ARG A 134 -16.15 32.25 3.15
N ILE A 135 -16.78 31.08 3.02
CA ILE A 135 -18.13 30.94 2.44
C ILE A 135 -19.23 31.16 3.47
N PHE A 136 -19.05 30.62 4.67
CA PHE A 136 -20.09 30.58 5.70
C PHE A 136 -19.81 31.60 6.80
N GLU A 137 -20.87 32.08 7.45
CA GLU A 137 -20.82 33.10 8.51
C GLU A 137 -21.54 32.61 9.76
N GLY A 138 -21.08 33.07 10.94
CA GLY A 138 -21.73 32.83 12.23
C GLY A 138 -22.08 31.35 12.47
N ARG A 139 -23.34 31.10 12.83
CA ARG A 139 -23.86 29.76 13.15
C ARG A 139 -23.81 28.79 11.97
N GLU A 140 -23.97 29.28 10.73
CA GLU A 140 -23.94 28.45 9.53
C GLU A 140 -22.55 27.83 9.33
N ARG A 141 -21.49 28.60 9.63
CA ARG A 141 -20.11 28.12 9.58
C ARG A 141 -19.86 27.00 10.58
N SER A 142 -20.25 27.22 11.84
CA SER A 142 -20.11 26.20 12.88
C SER A 142 -20.91 24.94 12.53
N GLY A 143 -22.12 25.10 11.98
CA GLY A 143 -22.93 23.98 11.49
C GLY A 143 -22.26 23.21 10.35
N TYR A 144 -21.68 23.89 9.37
CA TYR A 144 -20.97 23.25 8.27
C TYR A 144 -19.71 22.51 8.73
N ILE A 145 -18.92 23.12 9.62
CA ILE A 145 -17.73 22.48 10.21
C ILE A 145 -18.12 21.24 11.02
N ALA A 146 -19.16 21.34 11.85
CA ALA A 146 -19.68 20.20 12.61
C ALA A 146 -20.18 19.08 11.68
N ALA A 147 -20.84 19.45 10.57
CA ALA A 147 -21.28 18.49 9.57
C ALA A 147 -20.08 17.81 8.89
N MET A 148 -19.06 18.55 8.45
CA MET A 148 -17.82 17.97 7.90
C MET A 148 -17.17 16.98 8.88
N ALA A 149 -17.01 17.37 10.15
CA ALA A 149 -16.45 16.50 11.18
C ALA A 149 -17.29 15.22 11.36
N THR A 150 -18.62 15.34 11.34
CA THR A 150 -19.55 14.21 11.42
C THR A 150 -19.39 13.27 10.22
N VAL A 151 -19.28 13.80 9.00
CA VAL A 151 -19.04 13.00 7.79
C VAL A 151 -17.69 12.29 7.86
N CYS A 152 -16.63 12.97 8.32
CA CYS A 152 -15.32 12.34 8.53
C CYS A 152 -15.38 11.20 9.56
N PHE A 153 -16.09 11.40 10.67
CA PHE A 153 -16.30 10.38 11.68
C PHE A 153 -17.06 9.18 11.10
N PHE A 154 -18.18 9.42 10.43
CA PHE A 154 -18.98 8.36 9.81
C PHE A 154 -18.21 7.59 8.73
N SER A 155 -17.43 8.28 7.89
CA SER A 155 -16.54 7.65 6.91
C SER A 155 -15.52 6.74 7.57
N THR A 156 -14.94 7.15 8.70
CA THR A 156 -14.00 6.33 9.47
C THR A 156 -14.68 5.07 10.00
N VAL A 157 -15.89 5.20 10.55
CA VAL A 157 -16.67 4.05 11.05
C VAL A 157 -16.96 3.05 9.90
N LEU A 158 -17.43 3.53 8.75
CA LEU A 158 -17.68 2.67 7.58
C LEU A 158 -16.42 1.98 7.08
N ALA A 159 -15.27 2.67 7.07
CA ALA A 159 -14.00 2.09 6.68
C ALA A 159 -13.55 0.99 7.66
N MET A 160 -13.72 1.21 8.96
CA MET A 160 -13.42 0.21 9.99
C MET A 160 -14.34 -1.01 9.88
N GLU A 161 -15.65 -0.79 9.71
CA GLU A 161 -16.62 -1.87 9.53
C GLU A 161 -16.33 -2.67 8.26
N HIS A 162 -16.04 -2.00 7.15
CA HIS A 162 -15.63 -2.68 5.91
C HIS A 162 -14.38 -3.54 6.14
N ARG A 163 -13.34 -3.00 6.79
CA ARG A 163 -12.12 -3.74 7.10
C ARG A 163 -12.38 -4.98 7.96
N GLN A 164 -13.27 -4.86 8.94
CA GLN A 164 -13.67 -5.99 9.78
C GLN A 164 -14.41 -7.05 8.96
N ARG A 165 -15.33 -6.65 8.08
CA ARG A 165 -16.02 -7.58 7.17
C ARG A 165 -15.03 -8.29 6.25
N THR A 166 -14.05 -7.58 5.70
CA THR A 166 -13.01 -8.16 4.85
C THR A 166 -12.18 -9.19 5.60
N TRP A 167 -11.77 -8.86 6.83
CA TRP A 167 -11.03 -9.78 7.70
C TRP A 167 -11.78 -11.10 7.96
N HIS A 168 -13.10 -11.05 8.11
CA HIS A 168 -13.92 -12.23 8.33
C HIS A 168 -14.26 -13.01 7.04
N ALA A 169 -14.21 -12.36 5.88
CA ALA A 169 -14.62 -12.95 4.60
C ALA A 169 -13.45 -13.44 3.74
N GLU A 170 -12.23 -12.93 3.97
CA GLU A 170 -11.04 -13.59 3.42
C GLU A 170 -11.01 -15.01 4.00
N PRO A 171 -10.98 -16.05 3.14
CA PRO A 171 -10.68 -17.38 3.65
C PRO A 171 -9.36 -17.22 4.37
N THR A 172 -9.36 -17.52 5.68
CA THR A 172 -8.11 -17.81 6.38
C THR A 172 -7.38 -18.74 5.45
N PHE A 173 -6.25 -18.27 4.90
CA PHE A 173 -5.28 -19.14 4.26
C PHE A 173 -4.84 -20.07 5.38
N SER A 174 -5.66 -21.10 5.57
CA SER A 174 -5.45 -22.22 6.45
C SER A 174 -4.50 -23.09 5.65
N SER A 175 -3.26 -22.61 5.55
CA SER A 175 -2.18 -23.57 5.76
C SER A 175 -2.51 -24.22 7.11
N PRO A 176 -2.60 -25.55 7.20
CA PRO A 176 -2.95 -26.26 8.42
C PRO A 176 -2.12 -25.87 9.66
N ASP A 177 -1.03 -25.12 9.48
CA ASP A 177 -0.06 -24.78 10.52
C ASP A 177 0.03 -23.28 10.91
N THR A 178 -0.79 -22.38 10.36
CA THR A 178 -0.67 -20.93 10.69
C THR A 178 -1.34 -20.56 12.02
N LYS A 179 -0.51 -20.48 13.07
CA LYS A 179 -0.89 -19.92 14.38
C LYS A 179 -1.45 -18.49 14.26
N PRO A 180 -2.40 -18.08 15.14
CA PRO A 180 -3.06 -16.78 15.07
C PRO A 180 -2.10 -15.66 15.50
N GLY A 181 -1.50 -15.00 14.52
CA GLY A 181 -0.83 -13.70 14.66
C GLY A 181 -1.05 -12.92 13.36
N THR A 182 -1.25 -11.61 13.45
CA THR A 182 -1.38 -10.80 12.23
C THR A 182 -0.08 -10.86 11.41
N LEU A 183 -0.16 -10.80 10.08
CA LEU A 183 1.02 -10.72 9.20
C LEU A 183 2.02 -9.66 9.68
N LYS A 184 1.51 -8.51 10.15
CA LYS A 184 2.34 -7.45 10.74
C LYS A 184 3.07 -7.91 12.00
N GLU A 185 2.40 -8.58 12.93
CA GLU A 185 3.04 -9.13 14.14
C GLU A 185 4.08 -10.20 13.79
N ARG A 186 3.85 -11.03 12.77
CA ARG A 186 4.81 -12.05 12.32
C ARG A 186 6.02 -11.44 11.60
N LEU A 187 5.84 -10.31 10.92
CA LEU A 187 6.92 -9.58 10.22
C LEU A 187 7.71 -8.63 11.12
N ASP A 188 7.06 -8.00 12.09
CA ASP A 188 7.69 -7.13 13.09
C ASP A 188 8.44 -7.98 14.14
N GLN A 189 8.02 -9.23 14.36
CA GLN A 189 8.73 -10.23 15.16
C GLN A 189 9.73 -11.00 14.27
N GLY A 190 10.68 -10.29 13.64
CA GLY A 190 11.84 -10.95 13.06
C GLY A 190 12.47 -11.92 14.08
N PRO A 191 13.17 -12.97 13.62
CA PRO A 191 13.68 -14.00 14.54
C PRO A 191 14.48 -13.33 15.67
N GLN A 192 14.10 -13.66 16.92
CA GLN A 192 14.60 -12.98 18.13
C GLN A 192 16.13 -12.99 18.24
N ASP A 193 16.78 -13.95 17.59
CA ASP A 193 18.23 -14.05 17.43
C ASP A 193 18.58 -14.52 16.00
N LEU A 194 18.34 -13.65 15.01
CA LEU A 194 18.66 -13.94 13.60
C LEU A 194 20.13 -14.36 13.42
N ASP A 195 21.06 -13.62 14.04
CA ASP A 195 22.49 -13.83 13.86
C ASP A 195 22.97 -15.14 14.52
N GLY A 196 22.43 -15.48 15.69
CA GLY A 196 22.66 -16.77 16.34
C GLY A 196 22.06 -17.93 15.53
N MET A 197 20.86 -17.77 14.98
CA MET A 197 20.23 -18.77 14.10
C MET A 197 21.08 -19.01 12.83
N LEU A 198 21.55 -17.95 12.17
CA LEU A 198 22.43 -18.07 11.01
C LEU A 198 23.74 -18.79 11.36
N LYS A 199 24.36 -18.43 12.48
CA LYS A 199 25.60 -19.06 12.96
C LYS A 199 25.40 -20.54 13.31
N ALA A 200 24.30 -20.88 13.98
CA ALA A 200 23.97 -22.26 14.34
C ALA A 200 23.76 -23.17 13.11
N ASN A 201 23.34 -22.57 11.99
CA ASN A 201 23.13 -23.25 10.71
C ASN A 201 24.32 -23.15 9.74
N GLY A 202 25.49 -22.72 10.23
CA GLY A 202 26.73 -22.73 9.44
C GLY A 202 26.86 -21.60 8.42
N VAL A 203 25.99 -20.58 8.47
CA VAL A 203 26.12 -19.39 7.64
C VAL A 203 27.26 -18.53 8.17
N ALA A 204 28.32 -18.34 7.39
CA ALA A 204 29.44 -17.49 7.75
C ALA A 204 29.09 -15.99 7.67
N PRO A 205 29.75 -15.10 8.43
CA PRO A 205 29.48 -13.66 8.37
C PRO A 205 29.68 -13.04 6.97
N THR A 206 30.49 -13.66 6.13
CA THR A 206 30.79 -13.24 4.76
C THR A 206 29.88 -13.87 3.71
N ASP A 207 29.05 -14.86 4.08
CA ASP A 207 28.16 -15.51 3.13
C ASP A 207 27.05 -14.55 2.72
N THR A 208 26.77 -14.50 1.42
CA THR A 208 25.66 -13.72 0.89
C THR A 208 24.38 -14.54 0.95
N VAL A 209 23.32 -13.92 1.45
CA VAL A 209 22.00 -14.55 1.60
C VAL A 209 20.99 -13.88 0.68
N LEU A 210 20.21 -14.66 -0.06
CA LEU A 210 19.05 -14.13 -0.75
C LEU A 210 17.93 -13.92 0.27
N VAL A 211 17.44 -12.69 0.40
CA VAL A 211 16.44 -12.31 1.41
C VAL A 211 15.13 -12.02 0.71
N ASN A 212 14.16 -12.92 0.83
CA ASN A 212 12.87 -12.78 0.17
C ASN A 212 11.87 -12.00 1.04
N ASN A 213 11.46 -10.81 0.58
CA ASN A 213 10.42 -9.96 1.17
C ASN A 213 10.62 -9.57 2.65
N LEU A 214 11.83 -9.71 3.20
CA LEU A 214 12.14 -9.48 4.61
C LEU A 214 13.16 -8.35 4.81
N PRO A 215 12.72 -7.07 4.78
CA PRO A 215 13.63 -5.94 4.98
C PRO A 215 14.28 -5.92 6.37
N ILE A 216 13.71 -6.64 7.35
CA ILE A 216 14.24 -6.77 8.71
C ILE A 216 15.71 -7.22 8.73
N TRP A 217 16.12 -8.06 7.77
CA TRP A 217 17.52 -8.48 7.58
C TRP A 217 18.49 -7.30 7.65
N TYR A 218 18.20 -6.23 6.90
CA TYR A 218 19.10 -5.08 6.77
C TYR A 218 19.13 -4.17 8.00
N TYR A 219 18.21 -4.36 8.94
CA TYR A 219 18.17 -3.60 10.19
C TYR A 219 18.84 -4.34 11.35
N VAL A 220 18.87 -5.68 11.31
CA VAL A 220 19.26 -6.51 12.46
C VAL A 220 20.53 -7.33 12.24
N THR A 221 21.02 -7.45 11.00
CA THR A 221 22.30 -8.07 10.70
C THR A 221 23.19 -7.18 9.83
N GLN A 222 24.50 -7.37 9.95
CA GLN A 222 25.52 -6.72 9.10
C GLN A 222 26.00 -7.63 7.96
N ARG A 223 25.39 -8.81 7.81
CA ARG A 223 25.76 -9.80 6.80
C ARG A 223 25.33 -9.38 5.40
N PRO A 224 26.10 -9.74 4.35
CA PRO A 224 25.70 -9.48 2.98
C PRO A 224 24.35 -10.12 2.64
N GLY A 225 23.43 -9.34 2.08
CA GLY A 225 22.10 -9.83 1.70
C GLY A 225 21.63 -9.24 0.38
N VAL A 226 21.12 -10.08 -0.52
CA VAL A 226 20.49 -9.66 -1.77
C VAL A 226 18.98 -9.66 -1.59
N TYR A 227 18.36 -8.49 -1.71
CA TYR A 227 16.92 -8.37 -1.50
C TYR A 227 16.17 -8.85 -2.74
N TYR A 228 15.23 -9.76 -2.53
CA TYR A 228 14.36 -10.30 -3.55
C TYR A 228 12.91 -10.02 -3.18
N TRP A 229 12.15 -9.49 -4.14
CA TRP A 229 10.71 -9.34 -4.01
C TRP A 229 9.97 -10.43 -4.79
N CYS A 230 9.60 -11.52 -4.13
CA CYS A 230 8.94 -12.69 -4.75
C CYS A 230 7.65 -12.32 -5.49
N GLY A 231 6.85 -11.38 -4.95
CA GLY A 231 5.57 -11.00 -5.55
C GLY A 231 5.66 -10.34 -6.95
N SER A 232 6.83 -9.90 -7.39
CA SER A 232 7.06 -9.34 -8.72
C SER A 232 8.28 -9.94 -9.42
N ASP A 233 8.87 -10.99 -8.84
CA ASP A 233 10.09 -11.64 -9.32
C ASP A 233 11.27 -10.65 -9.47
N GLN A 234 11.47 -9.71 -8.54
CA GLN A 234 12.48 -8.64 -8.70
C GLN A 234 13.60 -8.73 -7.69
N LEU A 235 14.85 -8.73 -8.17
CA LEU A 235 16.03 -8.49 -7.35
C LEU A 235 16.29 -6.99 -7.23
N PHE A 236 16.89 -6.56 -6.13
CA PHE A 236 17.29 -5.17 -5.92
C PHE A 236 18.81 -5.13 -5.77
N LEU A 237 19.49 -4.88 -6.89
CA LEU A 237 20.93 -4.83 -6.99
C LEU A 237 21.39 -3.37 -7.22
N ALA A 238 22.69 -3.13 -7.07
CA ALA A 238 23.28 -1.80 -7.29
C ALA A 238 23.15 -1.34 -8.75
N ASP A 239 23.15 -2.27 -9.71
CA ASP A 239 23.10 -2.04 -11.15
C ASP A 239 21.68 -2.09 -11.74
N GLY A 240 20.67 -2.44 -10.93
CA GLY A 240 19.27 -2.40 -11.36
C GLY A 240 18.35 -3.37 -10.65
N LYS A 241 17.25 -3.69 -11.33
CA LYS A 241 16.19 -4.57 -10.80
C LYS A 241 15.90 -5.74 -11.75
N PRO A 242 16.87 -6.65 -11.98
CA PRO A 242 16.66 -7.77 -12.86
C PRO A 242 15.62 -8.72 -12.27
N PHE A 243 14.97 -9.49 -13.15
CA PHE A 243 14.13 -10.60 -12.72
C PHE A 243 14.99 -11.79 -12.30
N LEU A 244 14.56 -12.59 -11.31
CA LEU A 244 15.28 -13.81 -10.92
C LEU A 244 14.87 -14.96 -11.86
N PHE A 245 13.57 -15.23 -11.96
CA PHE A 245 13.01 -16.36 -12.71
C PHE A 245 12.65 -16.01 -14.16
N ARG A 246 12.14 -14.82 -14.45
CA ARG A 246 11.68 -14.47 -15.81
C ARG A 246 12.84 -14.57 -16.81
N GLY A 247 12.69 -15.47 -17.77
CA GLY A 247 13.69 -15.74 -18.81
C GLY A 247 14.80 -16.71 -18.39
N ARG A 248 14.68 -17.37 -17.23
CA ARG A 248 15.57 -18.45 -16.77
C ARG A 248 14.75 -19.68 -16.41
N ASP A 249 15.32 -20.86 -16.65
CA ASP A 249 14.84 -22.11 -16.06
C ASP A 249 15.42 -22.28 -14.64
N GLU A 250 15.01 -23.34 -13.92
CA GLU A 250 15.48 -23.56 -12.54
C GLU A 250 17.00 -23.71 -12.43
N GLU A 251 17.64 -24.34 -13.42
CA GLU A 251 19.08 -24.53 -13.46
C GLU A 251 19.80 -23.19 -13.71
N GLY A 252 19.26 -22.35 -14.59
CA GLY A 252 19.72 -20.99 -14.82
C GLY A 252 19.57 -20.10 -13.58
N VAL A 253 18.47 -20.24 -12.83
CA VAL A 253 18.28 -19.55 -11.54
C VAL A 253 19.31 -20.01 -10.51
N LEU A 254 19.52 -21.33 -10.39
CA LEU A 254 20.50 -21.92 -9.49
C LEU A 254 21.91 -21.38 -9.75
N ARG A 255 22.37 -21.43 -11.00
CA ARG A 255 23.68 -20.90 -11.41
C ARG A 255 23.76 -19.39 -11.20
N TYR A 256 22.69 -18.65 -11.49
CA TYR A 256 22.70 -17.21 -11.26
C TYR A 256 22.84 -16.87 -9.78
N LEU A 257 22.15 -17.59 -8.88
CA LEU A 257 22.28 -17.41 -7.44
C LEU A 257 23.70 -17.74 -6.96
N VAL A 258 24.24 -18.91 -7.33
CA VAL A 258 25.54 -19.38 -6.81
C VAL A 258 26.73 -18.68 -7.48
N ASP A 259 26.72 -18.59 -8.81
CA ASP A 259 27.88 -18.15 -9.59
C ASP A 259 27.93 -16.63 -9.75
N SER A 260 26.77 -15.97 -9.88
CA SER A 260 26.72 -14.51 -10.13
C SER A 260 26.45 -13.71 -8.86
N LEU A 261 25.55 -14.17 -8.00
CA LEU A 261 25.18 -13.46 -6.77
C LEU A 261 25.92 -13.98 -5.53
N HIS A 262 26.62 -15.12 -5.64
CA HIS A 262 27.27 -15.80 -4.53
C HIS A 262 26.33 -16.10 -3.35
N CYS A 263 25.04 -16.27 -3.64
CA CYS A 263 24.00 -16.62 -2.69
C CYS A 263 23.90 -18.13 -2.52
N ARG A 264 24.35 -18.64 -1.37
CA ARG A 264 24.24 -20.07 -1.00
C ARG A 264 23.07 -20.34 -0.06
N TYR A 265 22.49 -19.30 0.52
CA TYR A 265 21.38 -19.40 1.45
C TYR A 265 20.23 -18.50 1.02
N ILE A 266 19.02 -18.90 1.36
CA ILE A 266 17.79 -18.13 1.13
C ILE A 266 17.06 -18.00 2.46
N PHE A 267 16.84 -16.78 2.90
CA PHE A 267 16.04 -16.46 4.08
C PHE A 267 14.68 -15.91 3.66
N SER A 268 13.60 -16.51 4.15
CA SER A 268 12.23 -16.14 3.77
C SER A 268 11.20 -16.46 4.85
N THR A 269 9.91 -16.35 4.52
CA THR A 269 8.79 -16.87 5.30
C THR A 269 7.92 -17.75 4.43
N GLU A 270 7.26 -18.75 5.03
CA GLU A 270 6.31 -19.62 4.32
C GLU A 270 5.23 -18.82 3.58
N GLU A 271 4.77 -17.71 4.17
CA GLU A 271 3.75 -16.83 3.59
C GLU A 271 4.22 -16.15 2.30
N TYR A 272 5.49 -15.74 2.24
CA TYR A 272 6.06 -15.07 1.06
C TYR A 272 6.51 -16.02 -0.02
N ASN A 273 6.83 -17.26 0.32
CA ASN A 273 7.20 -18.27 -0.66
C ASN A 273 6.04 -18.52 -1.64
N GLY A 274 4.81 -18.49 -1.14
CA GLY A 274 3.59 -18.70 -1.93
C GLY A 274 3.20 -17.55 -2.87
N TYR A 275 3.88 -16.41 -2.84
CA TYR A 275 3.55 -15.28 -3.74
C TYR A 275 3.83 -15.59 -5.22
N GLN A 276 4.79 -16.48 -5.49
CA GLN A 276 5.12 -16.92 -6.84
C GLN A 276 5.41 -18.41 -6.85
N ARG A 277 4.63 -19.16 -7.64
CA ARG A 277 4.76 -20.63 -7.74
C ARG A 277 6.16 -21.08 -8.14
N ALA A 278 6.80 -20.39 -9.08
CA ALA A 278 8.16 -20.74 -9.52
C ALA A 278 9.21 -20.66 -8.39
N PHE A 279 9.03 -19.71 -7.45
CA PHE A 279 9.93 -19.59 -6.31
C PHE A 279 9.69 -20.69 -5.28
N GLN A 280 8.43 -20.98 -4.94
CA GLN A 280 8.09 -22.12 -4.07
C GLN A 280 8.62 -23.45 -4.64
N ASP A 281 8.34 -23.71 -5.92
CA ASP A 281 8.83 -24.89 -6.64
C ASP A 281 10.36 -25.00 -6.60
N PHE A 282 11.07 -23.87 -6.74
CA PHE A 282 12.52 -23.82 -6.64
C PHE A 282 13.02 -24.15 -5.22
N LEU A 283 12.39 -23.61 -4.18
CA LEU A 283 12.73 -23.96 -2.79
C LEU A 283 12.58 -25.47 -2.56
N ASP A 284 11.44 -26.03 -2.96
CA ASP A 284 11.13 -27.45 -2.73
C ASP A 284 12.10 -28.39 -3.47
N ARG A 285 12.51 -28.03 -4.70
CA ARG A 285 13.32 -28.90 -5.56
C ARG A 285 14.83 -28.66 -5.40
N ARG A 286 15.25 -27.41 -5.32
CA ARG A 286 16.66 -26.98 -5.44
C ARG A 286 17.28 -26.50 -4.14
N THR A 287 16.58 -26.59 -3.02
CA THR A 287 17.14 -26.21 -1.72
C THR A 287 16.90 -27.28 -0.65
N ASP A 288 17.70 -27.23 0.41
CA ASP A 288 17.51 -27.95 1.66
C ASP A 288 17.00 -26.97 2.71
N LEU A 289 15.86 -27.27 3.33
CA LEU A 289 15.37 -26.50 4.48
C LEU A 289 16.27 -26.78 5.69
N LEU A 290 16.95 -25.75 6.20
CA LEU A 290 17.82 -25.86 7.37
C LEU A 290 17.10 -25.53 8.67
N TYR A 291 16.18 -24.56 8.64
CA TYR A 291 15.54 -24.04 9.83
C TYR A 291 14.16 -23.46 9.53
N THR A 292 13.23 -23.67 10.46
CA THR A 292 11.93 -22.98 10.52
C THR A 292 11.66 -22.56 11.96
N ASP A 293 11.28 -21.30 12.20
CA ASP A 293 10.85 -20.84 13.52
C ASP A 293 9.34 -20.95 13.75
N ALA A 294 8.90 -20.64 14.98
CA ALA A 294 7.48 -20.67 15.36
C ALA A 294 6.62 -19.62 14.64
N HIS A 295 7.24 -18.65 13.98
CA HIS A 295 6.59 -17.59 13.20
C HIS A 295 6.59 -17.89 11.70
N GLY A 296 7.18 -19.00 11.26
CA GLY A 296 7.25 -19.43 9.86
C GLY A 296 8.38 -18.77 9.07
N HIS A 297 9.38 -18.17 9.73
CA HIS A 297 10.62 -17.79 9.05
C HIS A 297 11.40 -19.05 8.69
N THR A 298 11.92 -19.11 7.48
CA THR A 298 12.63 -20.26 6.94
C THR A 298 14.03 -19.87 6.46
N LEU A 299 14.99 -20.74 6.71
CA LEU A 299 16.33 -20.66 6.13
C LEU A 299 16.56 -21.90 5.27
N HIS A 300 16.88 -21.66 4.01
CA HIS A 300 17.16 -22.71 3.04
C HIS A 300 18.62 -22.62 2.59
N ARG A 301 19.24 -23.76 2.34
CA ARG A 301 20.53 -23.87 1.67
C ARG A 301 20.31 -24.30 0.24
N VAL A 302 20.89 -23.56 -0.70
CA VAL A 302 20.86 -23.93 -2.11
C VAL A 302 21.65 -25.23 -2.30
N LYS A 303 21.04 -26.23 -2.95
CA LYS A 303 21.71 -27.49 -3.28
C LYS A 303 22.78 -27.19 -4.30
N ASP A 304 24.04 -27.16 -3.87
CA ASP A 304 25.16 -27.06 -4.78
C ASP A 304 25.31 -28.38 -5.54
N THR A 305 24.90 -28.40 -6.80
CA THR A 305 25.03 -29.58 -7.67
C THR A 305 26.50 -29.95 -7.94
N PHE A 306 27.46 -29.10 -7.56
CA PHE A 306 28.88 -29.26 -7.88
C PHE A 306 29.79 -29.51 -6.66
N ASN A 307 29.25 -29.70 -5.44
CA ASN A 307 30.03 -30.00 -4.23
C ASN A 307 31.26 -29.09 -4.05
N ARG A 308 31.09 -27.77 -4.13
CA ARG A 308 32.17 -26.79 -3.87
C ARG A 308 32.06 -26.14 -2.50
#